data_AF-A0A3D3H3I7-F1
#
_entry.id   AF-A0A3D3H3I7-F1
#
_cell.length_a   1.000
_cell.length_b   1.000
_cell.length_c   1.000
_cell.angle_alpha   90.00
_cell.angle_beta   90.00
_cell.angle_gamma   90.00
#
_symmetry.space_group_name_H-M   'P 1'
#
loop_
_entity.id
_entity.type
_entity.pdbx_description
1 polymer ?
#
loop_
_entity_poly.entity_id
_entity_poly.type
_entity_poly.pdbx_seq_one_letter_code
_entity_poly.pdbx_strand_id
1 'polypeptide(L)'
;MVALTLSSRLDGALGGKTAKALERAFAMRTVGDLLEHYPRRYARRGELTPIASLPIGEPVTIVAEVRRASERRMQNRRGSLLEVVISDGNGELTLTFFNQAWRMRELVPGRRGVFAGKVGEYRRSLQLAHPDYELFDDEDRARATAEATANLPVPIYPATASLASWQIAKFVGMVLDGLDDLPEPLPEDLRRAHGLLSYRMAFERIHRPDFPDQVEPARQTLRWHEALVLQTALLQQRQFVRAMSATPREPGALLDRFDASLPFNRTPDQITVGDQIARDLVGEWPMNRLVQGEVGSGKTL
;
A
#
# COMPACT_ATOMS: atom_id res chain seq x y z
N MET A 1 21.61 -16.98 -12.47
CA MET A 1 20.50 -16.98 -11.50
C MET A 1 19.22 -17.27 -12.27
N VAL A 2 18.31 -18.05 -11.71
CA VAL A 2 16.99 -18.27 -12.31
C VAL A 2 16.22 -16.95 -12.24
N ALA A 3 15.68 -16.49 -13.36
CA ALA A 3 14.93 -15.25 -13.42
C ALA A 3 13.65 -15.38 -12.57
N LEU A 4 13.34 -14.35 -11.78
CA LEU A 4 12.16 -14.34 -10.92
C LEU A 4 10.92 -13.94 -11.72
N THR A 5 9.81 -14.58 -11.41
CA THR A 5 8.46 -14.26 -11.91
C THR A 5 7.56 -13.89 -10.74
N LEU A 6 6.38 -13.30 -10.99
CA LEU A 6 5.42 -12.98 -9.93
C LEU A 6 4.99 -14.22 -9.10
N SER A 7 4.93 -15.39 -9.72
CA SER A 7 4.58 -16.66 -9.03
C SER A 7 5.75 -17.32 -8.30
N SER A 8 6.96 -16.78 -8.43
CA SER A 8 8.14 -17.31 -7.73
C SER A 8 7.97 -17.20 -6.23
N ARG A 9 8.37 -18.26 -5.50
CA ARG A 9 8.25 -18.30 -4.04
C ARG A 9 9.29 -17.41 -3.36
N LEU A 10 8.90 -16.73 -2.28
CA LEU A 10 9.79 -15.84 -1.53
C LEU A 10 10.93 -16.57 -0.81
N ASP A 11 10.76 -17.85 -0.46
CA ASP A 11 11.81 -18.64 0.20
C ASP A 11 13.02 -18.86 -0.72
N GLY A 12 12.78 -19.06 -2.02
CA GLY A 12 13.81 -19.12 -3.05
C GLY A 12 14.40 -17.75 -3.41
N ALA A 13 13.59 -16.69 -3.40
CA ALA A 13 14.03 -15.34 -3.79
C ALA A 13 14.82 -14.59 -2.69
N LEU A 14 14.40 -14.70 -1.43
CA LEU A 14 14.93 -13.91 -0.30
C LEU A 14 15.54 -14.75 0.83
N GLY A 15 15.46 -16.08 0.72
CA GLY A 15 15.85 -17.02 1.76
C GLY A 15 14.75 -17.28 2.79
N GLY A 16 14.75 -18.51 3.34
CA GLY A 16 13.65 -19.01 4.16
C GLY A 16 13.37 -18.26 5.47
N LYS A 17 14.36 -17.59 6.07
CA LYS A 17 14.14 -16.79 7.30
C LYS A 17 13.32 -15.53 7.00
N THR A 18 13.69 -14.82 5.94
CA THR A 18 13.03 -13.59 5.48
C THR A 18 11.62 -13.89 5.00
N ALA A 19 11.46 -14.93 4.16
CA ALA A 19 10.16 -15.36 3.66
C ALA A 19 9.19 -15.71 4.80
N LYS A 20 9.64 -16.44 5.83
CA LYS A 20 8.81 -16.74 7.02
C LYS A 20 8.39 -15.51 7.81
N ALA A 21 9.22 -14.46 7.85
CA ALA A 21 8.87 -13.21 8.51
C ALA A 21 7.76 -12.48 7.73
N LEU A 22 7.89 -12.40 6.41
CA LEU A 22 6.90 -11.79 5.52
C LEU A 22 5.56 -12.57 5.55
N GLU A 23 5.61 -13.90 5.51
CA GLU A 23 4.40 -14.74 5.61
C GLU A 23 3.68 -14.55 6.94
N ARG A 24 4.40 -14.48 8.08
CA ARG A 24 3.78 -14.26 9.39
C ARG A 24 3.19 -12.87 9.56
N ALA A 25 3.84 -11.85 9.00
CA ALA A 25 3.42 -10.47 9.16
C ALA A 25 2.26 -10.09 8.22
N PHE A 26 2.27 -10.62 6.99
CA PHE A 26 1.38 -10.16 5.92
C PHE A 26 0.77 -11.27 5.07
N ALA A 27 1.00 -12.55 5.39
CA ALA A 27 0.58 -13.70 4.58
C ALA A 27 1.18 -13.75 3.16
N MET A 28 2.27 -13.04 2.90
CA MET A 28 2.96 -13.03 1.61
C MET A 28 3.76 -14.33 1.40
N ARG A 29 3.63 -14.94 0.23
CA ARG A 29 4.31 -16.21 -0.13
C ARG A 29 5.06 -16.12 -1.45
N THR A 30 4.65 -15.23 -2.34
CA THR A 30 5.18 -15.07 -3.69
C THR A 30 5.81 -13.70 -3.90
N VAL A 31 6.60 -13.58 -4.97
CA VAL A 31 7.15 -12.31 -5.44
C VAL A 31 6.04 -11.30 -5.73
N GLY A 32 4.94 -11.75 -6.35
CA GLY A 32 3.75 -10.93 -6.60
C GLY A 32 3.18 -10.35 -5.31
N ASP A 33 2.99 -11.18 -4.27
CA ASP A 33 2.46 -10.71 -2.97
C ASP A 33 3.33 -9.60 -2.35
N LEU A 34 4.65 -9.67 -2.53
CA LEU A 34 5.56 -8.64 -2.02
C LEU A 34 5.56 -7.36 -2.87
N LEU A 35 5.49 -7.49 -4.20
CA LEU A 35 5.43 -6.34 -5.11
C LEU A 35 4.05 -5.66 -5.10
N GLU A 36 2.98 -6.36 -4.75
CA GLU A 36 1.66 -5.74 -4.56
C GLU A 36 1.55 -5.03 -3.20
N HIS A 37 2.55 -5.15 -2.32
CA HIS A 37 2.63 -4.41 -1.08
C HIS A 37 3.18 -3.00 -1.31
N TYR A 38 2.34 -2.14 -1.86
CA TYR A 38 2.77 -0.81 -2.30
C TYR A 38 3.16 0.14 -1.15
N PRO A 39 4.08 1.09 -1.39
CA PRO A 39 4.33 2.18 -0.46
C PRO A 39 3.08 3.02 -0.21
N ARG A 40 2.82 3.39 1.06
CA ARG A 40 1.72 4.30 1.42
C ARG A 40 2.01 5.74 1.04
N ARG A 41 3.28 6.14 1.19
CA ARG A 41 3.79 7.47 0.87
C ARG A 41 5.26 7.39 0.50
N TYR A 42 5.81 8.49 -0.01
CA TYR A 42 7.23 8.64 -0.28
C TYR A 42 7.72 9.85 0.51
N ALA A 43 8.74 9.66 1.35
CA ALA A 43 9.39 10.76 2.04
C ALA A 43 10.56 11.26 1.19
N ARG A 44 10.85 12.57 1.20
CA ARG A 44 12.12 13.05 0.64
C ARG A 44 13.23 12.85 1.68
N ARG A 45 14.45 12.53 1.25
CA ARG A 45 15.58 12.36 2.19
C ARG A 45 15.87 13.62 3.03
N GLY A 46 15.50 14.79 2.51
CA GLY A 46 15.58 16.08 3.22
C GLY A 46 14.31 16.49 3.97
N GLU A 47 13.18 15.82 3.79
CA GLU A 47 11.95 16.10 4.53
C GLU A 47 11.91 15.26 5.81
N LEU A 48 11.74 15.93 6.94
CA LEU A 48 11.72 15.30 8.24
C LEU A 48 10.28 14.98 8.64
N THR A 49 10.06 13.83 9.28
CA THR A 49 8.71 13.46 9.74
C THR A 49 8.33 14.29 10.97
N PRO A 50 7.18 14.98 11.00
CA PRO A 50 6.71 15.69 12.18
C PRO A 50 6.65 14.77 13.41
N ILE A 51 7.53 15.00 14.38
CA ILE A 51 7.65 14.20 15.61
C ILE A 51 6.52 14.52 16.59
N ALA A 52 6.08 15.78 16.62
CA ALA A 52 5.08 16.26 17.58
C ALA A 52 3.70 15.58 17.42
N SER A 53 3.40 14.99 16.27
CA SER A 53 2.12 14.36 15.97
C SER A 53 2.18 12.82 15.96
N LEU A 54 3.23 12.21 16.52
CA LEU A 54 3.38 10.75 16.50
C LEU A 54 2.43 10.08 17.52
N PRO A 55 1.61 9.11 17.09
CA PRO A 55 0.71 8.39 18.00
C PRO A 55 1.49 7.47 18.95
N ILE A 56 1.22 7.58 20.24
CA ILE A 56 1.84 6.74 21.28
C ILE A 56 1.31 5.31 21.17
N GLY A 57 2.20 4.32 21.28
CA GLY A 57 1.86 2.91 21.25
C GLY A 57 1.82 2.29 19.85
N GLU A 58 2.05 3.07 18.80
CA GLU A 58 2.04 2.58 17.42
C GLU A 58 3.46 2.41 16.86
N PRO A 59 3.66 1.43 15.95
CA PRO A 59 4.89 1.35 15.17
C PRO A 59 4.93 2.49 14.15
N VAL A 60 6.01 3.27 14.18
CA VAL A 60 6.21 4.39 13.24
C VAL A 60 7.54 4.24 12.52
N THR A 61 7.63 4.85 11.34
CA THR A 61 8.88 5.02 10.59
C THR A 61 9.05 6.51 10.32
N ILE A 62 10.16 7.08 10.78
CA ILE A 62 10.45 8.52 10.73
C ILE A 62 11.79 8.78 10.04
N VAL A 63 11.84 9.85 9.24
CA VAL A 63 13.09 10.41 8.72
C VAL A 63 13.51 11.52 9.66
N ALA A 64 14.70 11.42 10.23
CA ALA A 64 15.20 12.37 11.22
C ALA A 64 16.72 12.54 11.15
N GLU A 65 17.23 13.59 11.78
CA GLU A 65 18.66 13.85 11.96
C GLU A 65 19.08 13.56 13.40
N VAL A 66 20.21 12.89 13.59
CA VAL A 66 20.83 12.68 14.89
C VAL A 66 21.38 14.01 15.40
N ARG A 67 20.91 14.47 16.57
CA ARG A 67 21.39 15.70 17.23
C ARG A 67 22.48 15.41 18.25
N ARG A 68 22.29 14.37 19.06
CA ARG A 68 23.26 13.96 20.09
C ARG A 68 23.12 12.48 20.39
N ALA A 69 24.24 11.88 20.80
CA ALA A 69 24.28 10.55 21.36
C ALA A 69 25.05 10.60 22.67
N SER A 70 24.54 9.94 23.71
CA SER A 70 25.17 9.86 25.02
C SER A 70 24.98 8.49 25.63
N GLU A 71 26.05 7.93 26.20
CA GLU A 71 25.98 6.70 26.97
C GLU A 71 25.98 7.03 28.46
N ARG A 72 25.10 6.38 29.23
CA ARG A 72 25.12 6.43 30.69
C ARG A 72 25.01 5.03 31.31
N ARG A 73 25.58 4.85 32.49
CA ARG A 73 25.39 3.63 33.28
C ARG A 73 23.99 3.62 33.89
N MET A 74 23.34 2.45 33.87
CA MET A 74 22.04 2.30 34.51
C MET A 74 22.19 2.30 36.04
N GLN A 75 21.34 3.08 36.73
CA GLN A 75 21.42 3.24 38.18
C GLN A 75 20.88 2.01 38.95
N ASN A 76 19.78 1.42 38.46
CA ASN A 76 19.07 0.34 39.18
C ASN A 76 19.38 -1.08 38.68
N ARG A 77 20.22 -1.23 37.64
CA ARG A 77 20.59 -2.53 37.05
C ARG A 77 21.99 -2.46 36.44
N ARG A 78 22.71 -3.59 36.39
CA ARG A 78 23.98 -3.67 35.65
C ARG A 78 23.75 -3.46 34.15
N GLY A 79 24.58 -2.63 33.53
CA GLY A 79 24.58 -2.37 32.10
C GLY A 79 24.67 -0.89 31.74
N SER A 80 24.63 -0.60 30.45
CA SER A 80 24.62 0.77 29.92
C SER A 80 23.35 1.08 29.12
N LEU A 81 23.01 2.35 29.07
CA LEU A 81 21.91 2.89 28.28
C LEU A 81 22.50 3.94 27.34
N LEU A 82 22.39 3.67 26.05
CA LEU A 82 22.66 4.63 25.00
C LEU A 82 21.36 5.39 24.71
N GLU A 83 21.40 6.70 24.90
CA GLU A 83 20.35 7.65 24.54
C GLU A 83 20.82 8.43 23.31
N VAL A 84 20.07 8.36 22.21
CA VAL A 84 20.31 9.13 21.00
C VAL A 84 19.12 10.03 20.76
N VAL A 85 19.32 11.33 20.71
CA VAL A 85 18.25 12.28 20.40
C VAL A 85 18.29 12.57 18.91
N ILE A 86 17.16 12.34 18.27
CA ILE A 86 16.91 12.70 16.88
C ILE A 86 15.92 13.87 16.81
N SER A 87 16.01 14.65 15.74
CA SER A 87 15.14 15.81 15.54
C SER A 87 14.64 15.88 14.11
N ASP A 88 13.42 16.41 13.96
CA ASP A 88 12.81 16.80 12.70
C ASP A 88 12.94 18.31 12.41
N GLY A 89 13.77 19.02 13.19
CA GLY A 89 13.93 20.48 13.14
C GLY A 89 12.97 21.25 14.04
N ASN A 90 11.81 20.69 14.40
CA ASN A 90 10.78 21.36 15.21
C ASN A 90 10.54 20.69 16.57
N GLY A 91 10.89 19.41 16.71
CA GLY A 91 10.77 18.60 17.90
C GLY A 91 11.91 17.61 18.02
N GLU A 92 11.93 16.91 19.16
CA GLU A 92 12.94 15.90 19.49
C GLU A 92 12.27 14.60 19.91
N LEU A 93 12.90 13.48 19.54
CA LEU A 93 12.52 12.16 19.97
C LEU A 93 13.77 11.41 20.45
N THR A 94 13.63 10.66 21.55
CA THR A 94 14.75 9.92 22.12
C THR A 94 14.74 8.45 21.69
N LEU A 95 15.81 7.99 21.06
CA LEU A 95 16.07 6.58 20.83
C LEU A 95 16.81 6.01 22.03
N THR A 96 16.35 4.89 22.56
CA THR A 96 16.96 4.23 23.73
C THR A 96 17.44 2.84 23.36
N PHE A 97 18.71 2.55 23.66
CA PHE A 97 19.30 1.24 23.46
C PHE A 97 19.99 0.73 24.73
N PHE A 98 19.48 -0.36 25.27
CA PHE A 98 20.08 -1.03 26.42
C PHE A 98 21.25 -1.92 25.99
N ASN A 99 22.42 -1.75 26.61
CA ASN A 99 23.64 -2.52 26.39
C ASN A 99 24.15 -2.54 24.93
N GLN A 100 23.85 -1.49 24.14
CA GLN A 100 24.24 -1.40 22.72
C GLN A 100 25.00 -0.10 22.42
N ALA A 101 25.92 0.28 23.31
CA ALA A 101 26.74 1.48 23.17
C ALA A 101 27.56 1.53 21.87
N TRP A 102 27.85 0.38 21.26
CA TRP A 102 28.55 0.27 19.98
C TRP A 102 27.88 1.05 18.84
N ARG A 103 26.56 1.27 18.89
CA ARG A 103 25.80 2.06 17.89
C ARG A 103 26.20 3.53 17.87
N MET A 104 26.83 4.05 18.93
CA MET A 104 27.35 5.42 19.00
C MET A 104 28.44 5.69 17.94
N ARG A 105 29.06 4.64 17.37
CA ARG A 105 30.01 4.78 16.26
C ARG A 105 29.35 5.23 14.95
N GLU A 106 28.06 4.91 14.77
CA GLU A 106 27.30 5.22 13.55
C GLU A 106 26.33 6.37 13.80
N LEU A 107 25.67 6.40 14.95
CA LEU A 107 24.69 7.41 15.35
C LEU A 107 25.39 8.67 15.90
N VAL A 108 26.18 9.32 15.05
CA VAL A 108 26.88 10.56 15.38
C VAL A 108 26.06 11.79 14.97
N PRO A 109 26.19 12.93 15.67
CA PRO A 109 25.50 14.16 15.30
C PRO A 109 25.67 14.55 13.83
N GLY A 110 24.59 15.02 13.20
CA GLY A 110 24.54 15.40 11.79
C GLY A 110 24.17 14.26 10.83
N ARG A 111 24.22 13.00 11.29
CA ARG A 111 23.76 11.87 10.47
C ARG A 111 22.26 11.87 10.30
N ARG A 112 21.79 11.67 9.07
CA ARG A 112 20.37 11.48 8.75
C ARG A 112 20.07 10.03 8.44
N GLY A 113 18.85 9.62 8.73
CA GLY A 113 18.40 8.27 8.45
C GLY A 113 16.93 8.06 8.68
N VAL A 114 16.51 6.84 8.40
CA VAL A 114 15.19 6.33 8.71
C VAL A 114 15.27 5.57 10.02
N PHE A 115 14.39 5.89 10.95
CA PHE A 115 14.27 5.24 12.25
C PHE A 115 12.88 4.61 12.37
N ALA A 116 12.82 3.34 12.75
CA ALA A 116 11.57 2.60 12.87
C ALA A 116 11.46 1.94 14.24
N GLY A 117 10.31 2.09 14.88
CA GLY A 117 10.08 1.49 16.20
C GLY A 117 8.71 1.83 16.76
N LYS A 118 8.38 1.23 17.89
CA LYS A 118 7.15 1.53 18.62
C LYS A 118 7.32 2.81 19.45
N VAL A 119 6.44 3.78 19.24
CA VAL A 119 6.41 5.02 20.03
C VAL A 119 6.02 4.69 21.46
N GLY A 120 6.86 5.08 22.41
CA GLY A 120 6.57 5.07 23.83
C GLY A 120 6.74 6.46 24.42
N GLU A 121 6.37 6.58 25.69
CA GLU A 121 6.55 7.81 26.47
C GLU A 121 7.31 7.47 27.75
N TYR A 122 8.34 8.26 28.05
CA TYR A 122 9.05 8.17 29.31
C TYR A 122 9.31 9.57 29.85
N ARG A 123 8.90 9.82 31.10
CA ARG A 123 9.03 11.14 31.76
C ARG A 123 8.52 12.30 30.88
N ARG A 124 7.37 12.12 30.22
CA ARG A 124 6.74 13.10 29.31
C ARG A 124 7.53 13.41 28.03
N SER A 125 8.51 12.58 27.68
CA SER A 125 9.25 12.67 26.42
C SER A 125 8.95 11.45 25.56
N LEU A 126 8.69 11.68 24.27
CA LEU A 126 8.51 10.59 23.30
C LEU A 126 9.84 9.86 23.10
N GLN A 127 9.75 8.54 23.04
CA GLN A 127 10.91 7.70 22.80
C GLN A 127 10.60 6.50 21.91
N LEU A 128 11.63 6.02 21.22
CA LEU A 128 11.63 4.70 20.58
C LEU A 128 12.60 3.81 21.37
N ALA A 129 12.08 2.69 21.89
CA ALA A 129 12.90 1.70 22.57
C ALA A 129 13.40 0.65 21.57
N HIS A 130 14.72 0.48 21.50
CA HIS A 130 15.41 -0.37 20.55
C HIS A 130 14.90 -0.24 19.10
N PRO A 131 14.86 0.97 18.53
CA PRO A 131 14.43 1.14 17.16
C PRO A 131 15.44 0.51 16.19
N ASP A 132 14.94 0.03 15.08
CA ASP A 132 15.75 -0.24 13.90
C ASP A 132 16.05 1.07 13.19
N TYR A 133 17.20 1.16 12.52
CA TYR A 133 17.54 2.32 11.71
C TYR A 133 18.34 1.94 10.48
N GLU A 134 18.23 2.78 9.47
CA GLU A 134 19.10 2.81 8.30
C GLU A 134 19.55 4.25 8.08
N LEU A 135 20.87 4.46 8.11
CA LEU A 135 21.45 5.78 7.88
C LEU A 135 21.61 6.02 6.40
N PHE A 136 21.39 7.26 5.97
CA PHE A 136 21.77 7.68 4.63
C PHE A 136 23.30 7.80 4.56
N ASP A 137 23.85 7.53 3.37
CA ASP A 137 25.28 7.68 3.09
C ASP A 137 25.72 9.14 3.24
N ASP A 138 26.95 9.35 3.71
CA ASP A 138 27.48 10.69 4.02
C ASP A 138 27.50 11.60 2.78
N GLU A 139 26.98 12.82 2.94
CA GLU A 139 27.00 13.90 1.93
C GLU A 139 28.43 14.20 1.42
N ASP A 140 29.47 13.92 2.21
CA ASP A 140 30.87 14.15 1.82
C ASP A 140 31.43 13.13 0.81
N ARG A 141 30.83 11.94 0.67
CA ARG A 141 31.18 10.98 -0.41
C ARG A 141 30.36 11.20 -1.69
N ALA A 142 29.27 11.95 -1.61
CA ALA A 142 28.29 12.12 -2.69
C ALA A 142 28.31 13.52 -3.33
N ARG A 143 29.39 14.31 -3.19
CA ARG A 143 29.41 15.69 -3.74
C ARG A 143 29.27 15.81 -5.27
N ALA A 144 29.36 14.71 -6.02
CA ALA A 144 29.07 14.69 -7.45
C ALA A 144 27.63 14.22 -7.80
N THR A 145 26.88 13.69 -6.84
CA THR A 145 25.53 13.10 -7.01
C THR A 145 24.49 13.61 -5.99
N ALA A 146 24.87 14.56 -5.13
CA ALA A 146 24.10 15.00 -3.96
C ALA A 146 22.67 15.48 -4.31
N GLU A 147 22.49 16.20 -5.42
CA GLU A 147 21.16 16.65 -5.86
C GLU A 147 20.28 15.48 -6.34
N ALA A 148 20.86 14.49 -7.02
CA ALA A 148 20.14 13.32 -7.51
C ALA A 148 19.72 12.38 -6.36
N THR A 149 20.59 12.18 -5.36
CA THR A 149 20.26 11.34 -4.20
C THR A 149 19.34 12.05 -3.21
N ALA A 150 19.42 13.38 -3.06
CA ALA A 150 18.54 14.15 -2.19
C ALA A 150 17.07 14.13 -2.64
N ASN A 151 16.84 14.13 -3.96
CA ASN A 151 15.50 14.09 -4.55
C ASN A 151 14.95 12.67 -4.70
N LEU A 152 15.75 11.63 -4.43
CA LEU A 152 15.32 10.25 -4.52
C LEU A 152 14.22 9.97 -3.48
N PRO A 153 12.99 9.65 -3.91
CA PRO A 153 11.91 9.38 -2.98
C PRO A 153 12.18 8.12 -2.15
N VAL A 154 11.98 8.21 -0.84
CA VAL A 154 12.10 7.09 0.11
C VAL A 154 10.73 6.45 0.27
N PRO A 155 10.48 5.25 -0.29
CA PRO A 155 9.20 4.58 -0.16
C PRO A 155 8.94 4.15 1.30
N ILE A 156 7.79 4.55 1.84
CA ILE A 156 7.34 4.18 3.18
C ILE A 156 6.21 3.17 3.08
N TYR A 157 6.52 1.92 3.41
CA TYR A 157 5.62 0.78 3.35
C TYR A 157 4.77 0.66 4.61
N PRO A 158 3.58 0.02 4.53
CA PRO A 158 2.92 -0.49 5.71
C PRO A 158 3.87 -1.46 6.45
N ALA A 159 4.32 -1.07 7.64
CA ALA A 159 5.26 -1.80 8.46
C ALA A 159 4.56 -2.53 9.62
N THR A 160 5.24 -3.50 10.23
CA THR A 160 4.81 -4.14 11.49
C THR A 160 5.90 -3.99 12.54
N ALA A 161 5.61 -4.35 13.79
CA ALA A 161 6.61 -4.35 14.86
C ALA A 161 7.81 -5.27 14.58
N SER A 162 7.65 -6.27 13.70
CA SER A 162 8.70 -7.22 13.32
C SER A 162 9.39 -6.91 11.98
N LEU A 163 8.79 -6.06 11.15
CA LEU A 163 9.30 -5.71 9.82
C LEU A 163 9.16 -4.22 9.58
N ALA A 164 10.29 -3.52 9.63
CA ALA A 164 10.36 -2.10 9.34
C ALA A 164 10.24 -1.82 7.83
N SER A 165 9.75 -0.61 7.50
CA SER A 165 9.55 -0.18 6.12
C SER A 165 10.80 -0.32 5.24
N TRP A 166 11.98 0.01 5.77
CA TRP A 166 13.23 -0.05 5.02
C TRP A 166 13.66 -1.49 4.72
N GLN A 167 13.37 -2.43 5.62
CA GLN A 167 13.60 -3.87 5.37
C GLN A 167 12.72 -4.36 4.22
N ILE A 168 11.45 -3.95 4.21
CA ILE A 168 10.53 -4.23 3.10
C ILE A 168 11.08 -3.63 1.80
N ALA A 169 11.50 -2.37 1.81
CA ALA A 169 12.11 -1.72 0.65
C ALA A 169 13.33 -2.49 0.13
N LYS A 170 14.19 -2.97 1.02
CA LYS A 170 15.35 -3.80 0.69
C LYS A 170 14.96 -5.12 0.04
N PHE A 171 13.95 -5.81 0.60
CA PHE A 171 13.47 -7.08 0.04
C PHE A 171 12.82 -6.89 -1.34
N VAL A 172 12.04 -5.82 -1.50
CA VAL A 172 11.48 -5.42 -2.79
C VAL A 172 12.59 -5.16 -3.80
N GLY A 173 13.64 -4.40 -3.42
CA GLY A 173 14.79 -4.14 -4.29
C GLY A 173 15.48 -5.42 -4.77
N MET A 174 15.75 -6.37 -3.86
CA MET A 174 16.34 -7.67 -4.21
C MET A 174 15.47 -8.45 -5.21
N VAL A 175 14.15 -8.40 -5.03
CA VAL A 175 13.21 -9.08 -5.92
C VAL A 175 13.15 -8.40 -7.29
N LEU A 176 13.09 -7.06 -7.33
CA LEU A 176 13.09 -6.29 -8.58
C LEU A 176 14.38 -6.51 -9.39
N ASP A 177 15.53 -6.58 -8.73
CA ASP A 177 16.83 -6.82 -9.38
C ASP A 177 16.89 -8.21 -10.05
N GLY A 178 16.16 -9.18 -9.52
CA GLY A 178 16.05 -10.53 -10.09
C GLY A 178 14.81 -10.75 -10.98
N LEU A 179 13.93 -9.75 -11.10
CA LEU A 179 12.65 -9.88 -11.81
C LEU A 179 12.86 -9.81 -13.32
N ASP A 180 12.39 -10.84 -14.01
CA ASP A 180 12.38 -10.88 -15.48
C ASP A 180 11.35 -9.91 -16.08
N ASP A 181 11.30 -9.83 -17.40
CA ASP A 181 10.20 -9.17 -18.09
C ASP A 181 8.85 -9.82 -17.75
N LEU A 182 7.87 -8.96 -17.49
CA LEU A 182 6.52 -9.39 -17.17
C LEU A 182 5.66 -9.34 -18.43
N PRO A 183 4.85 -10.38 -18.70
CA PRO A 183 3.89 -10.33 -19.78
C PRO A 183 2.90 -9.20 -19.53
N GLU A 184 2.67 -8.38 -20.55
CA GLU A 184 1.78 -7.23 -20.46
C GLU A 184 0.31 -7.69 -20.45
N PRO A 185 -0.45 -7.48 -19.35
CA PRO A 185 -1.86 -7.86 -19.31
C PRO A 185 -2.75 -6.96 -20.16
N LEU A 186 -2.37 -5.69 -20.37
CA LEU A 186 -3.17 -4.76 -21.15
C LEU A 186 -2.92 -4.90 -22.66
N PRO A 187 -3.96 -4.82 -23.51
CA PRO A 187 -3.75 -4.69 -24.95
C PRO A 187 -2.91 -3.46 -25.29
N GLU A 188 -1.96 -3.62 -26.22
CA GLU A 188 -0.99 -2.58 -26.58
C GLU A 188 -1.65 -1.26 -27.03
N ASP A 189 -2.78 -1.34 -27.76
CA ASP A 189 -3.52 -0.16 -28.20
C ASP A 189 -4.10 0.64 -27.03
N LEU A 190 -4.60 -0.03 -26.00
CA LEU A 190 -5.13 0.59 -24.79
C LEU A 190 -4.00 1.23 -23.98
N ARG A 191 -2.89 0.50 -23.81
CA ARG A 191 -1.70 0.99 -23.12
C ARG A 191 -1.17 2.27 -23.77
N ARG A 192 -1.05 2.29 -25.10
CA ARG A 192 -0.61 3.47 -25.88
C ARG A 192 -1.58 4.63 -25.82
N ALA A 193 -2.89 4.37 -25.99
CA ALA A 193 -3.91 5.41 -25.96
C ALA A 193 -3.96 6.18 -24.63
N HIS A 194 -3.64 5.50 -23.52
CA HIS A 194 -3.64 6.08 -22.17
C HIS A 194 -2.24 6.45 -21.66
N GLY A 195 -1.18 6.29 -22.47
CA GLY A 195 0.20 6.62 -22.06
C GLY A 195 0.71 5.80 -20.88
N LEU A 196 0.26 4.54 -20.75
CA LEU A 196 0.57 3.68 -19.62
C LEU A 196 1.96 3.04 -19.76
N LEU A 197 2.58 2.76 -18.60
CA LEU A 197 3.88 2.09 -18.54
C LEU A 197 3.74 0.61 -18.88
N SER A 198 4.85 -0.07 -19.14
CA SER A 198 4.85 -1.54 -19.12
C SER A 198 4.67 -2.06 -17.70
N TYR A 199 4.14 -3.28 -17.56
CA TYR A 199 3.86 -3.85 -16.24
C TYR A 199 5.09 -3.86 -15.31
N ARG A 200 6.24 -4.29 -15.83
CA ARG A 200 7.51 -4.30 -15.08
C ARG A 200 7.94 -2.90 -14.66
N MET A 201 7.82 -1.92 -15.56
CA MET A 201 8.20 -0.53 -15.27
C MET A 201 7.27 0.12 -14.25
N ALA A 202 5.99 -0.27 -14.22
CA ALA A 202 5.05 0.20 -13.21
C ALA A 202 5.45 -0.29 -11.80
N PHE A 203 5.85 -1.56 -11.64
CA PHE A 203 6.41 -2.04 -10.37
C PHE A 203 7.74 -1.35 -10.02
N GLU A 204 8.63 -1.18 -11.00
CA GLU A 204 9.90 -0.50 -10.76
C GLU A 204 9.67 0.91 -10.21
N ARG A 205 8.81 1.71 -10.85
CA ARG A 205 8.59 3.11 -10.48
C ARG A 205 7.68 3.30 -9.26
N ILE A 206 6.79 2.36 -8.95
CA ILE A 206 6.03 2.44 -7.70
C ILE A 206 6.94 2.13 -6.50
N HIS A 207 7.94 1.27 -6.63
CA HIS A 207 8.80 0.89 -5.50
C HIS A 207 10.11 1.65 -5.41
N ARG A 208 10.75 1.90 -6.56
CA ARG A 208 12.04 2.57 -6.72
C ARG A 208 11.95 3.68 -7.76
N PRO A 209 11.12 4.71 -7.53
CA PRO A 209 11.13 5.88 -8.41
C PRO A 209 12.49 6.57 -8.33
N ASP A 210 13.03 6.98 -9.46
CA ASP A 210 14.20 7.87 -9.51
C ASP A 210 13.79 9.30 -9.11
N PHE A 211 12.54 9.68 -9.44
CA PHE A 211 12.00 11.01 -9.24
C PHE A 211 10.53 10.95 -8.78
N PRO A 212 10.05 11.94 -7.99
CA PRO A 212 8.69 11.94 -7.47
C PRO A 212 7.57 11.87 -8.53
N ASP A 213 7.78 12.45 -9.71
CA ASP A 213 6.82 12.51 -10.82
C ASP A 213 6.61 11.15 -11.51
N GLN A 214 7.51 10.19 -11.30
CA GLN A 214 7.39 8.83 -11.83
C GLN A 214 6.34 7.98 -11.10
N VAL A 215 5.96 8.38 -9.88
CA VAL A 215 5.06 7.60 -9.01
C VAL A 215 3.63 7.56 -9.55
N GLU A 216 3.08 8.70 -9.98
CA GLU A 216 1.68 8.75 -10.40
C GLU A 216 1.42 7.97 -11.70
N PRO A 217 2.26 8.04 -12.74
CA PRO A 217 2.13 7.18 -13.92
C PRO A 217 2.19 5.68 -13.59
N ALA A 218 3.04 5.28 -12.63
CA ALA A 218 3.13 3.91 -12.14
C ALA A 218 1.83 3.48 -11.44
N ARG A 219 1.34 4.31 -10.52
CA ARG A 219 0.08 4.10 -9.82
C ARG A 219 -1.10 4.01 -10.78
N GLN A 220 -1.15 4.90 -11.78
CA GLN A 220 -2.17 4.89 -12.80
C GLN A 220 -2.16 3.58 -13.58
N THR A 221 -0.98 3.14 -14.04
CA THR A 221 -0.81 1.88 -14.77
C THR A 221 -1.30 0.68 -13.95
N LEU A 222 -0.89 0.57 -12.68
CA LEU A 222 -1.30 -0.53 -11.80
C LEU A 222 -2.82 -0.52 -11.52
N ARG A 223 -3.44 0.66 -11.37
CA ARG A 223 -4.92 0.78 -11.26
C ARG A 223 -5.63 0.24 -12.49
N TRP A 224 -5.10 0.48 -13.69
CA TRP A 224 -5.65 -0.10 -14.92
C TRP A 224 -5.55 -1.62 -14.93
N HIS A 225 -4.46 -2.18 -14.42
CA HIS A 225 -4.27 -3.63 -14.33
C HIS A 225 -5.29 -4.24 -13.36
N GLU A 226 -5.45 -3.66 -12.16
CA GLU A 226 -6.46 -4.07 -11.19
C GLU A 226 -7.88 -3.97 -11.76
N ALA A 227 -8.19 -2.87 -12.46
CA ALA A 227 -9.49 -2.69 -13.10
C ALA A 227 -9.74 -3.76 -14.18
N LEU A 228 -8.74 -4.10 -15.00
CA LEU A 228 -8.87 -5.16 -16.01
C LEU A 228 -9.21 -6.50 -15.34
N VAL A 229 -8.49 -6.87 -14.28
CA VAL A 229 -8.71 -8.13 -13.55
C VAL A 229 -10.14 -8.17 -13.00
N LEU A 230 -10.56 -7.09 -12.31
CA LEU A 230 -11.90 -6.99 -11.74
C LEU A 230 -12.99 -7.06 -12.82
N GLN A 231 -12.85 -6.28 -13.89
CA GLN A 231 -13.84 -6.26 -14.97
C GLN A 231 -13.93 -7.61 -15.70
N THR A 232 -12.79 -8.29 -15.90
CA THR A 232 -12.77 -9.62 -16.51
C THR A 232 -13.50 -10.64 -15.64
N ALA A 233 -13.27 -10.63 -14.32
CA ALA A 233 -13.99 -11.50 -13.39
C ALA A 233 -15.50 -11.22 -13.39
N LEU A 234 -15.91 -9.94 -13.39
CA LEU A 234 -17.33 -9.56 -13.47
C LEU A 234 -17.97 -9.99 -14.78
N LEU A 235 -17.26 -9.88 -15.90
CA LEU A 235 -17.74 -10.34 -17.20
C LEU A 235 -17.87 -11.86 -17.28
N GLN A 236 -16.91 -12.61 -16.73
CA GLN A 236 -16.99 -14.07 -16.63
C GLN A 236 -18.20 -14.49 -15.79
N GLN A 237 -18.40 -13.86 -14.63
CA GLN A 237 -19.57 -14.11 -13.79
C GLN A 237 -20.87 -13.79 -14.52
N ARG A 238 -20.91 -12.67 -15.26
CA ARG A 238 -22.07 -12.29 -16.07
C ARG A 238 -22.35 -13.31 -17.18
N GLN A 239 -21.32 -13.81 -17.85
CA GLN A 239 -21.46 -14.85 -18.88
C GLN A 239 -21.95 -16.16 -18.28
N PHE A 240 -21.42 -16.57 -17.12
CA PHE A 240 -21.87 -17.77 -16.41
C PHE A 240 -23.35 -17.70 -16.06
N VAL A 241 -23.82 -16.58 -15.50
CA VAL A 241 -25.25 -16.37 -15.22
C VAL A 241 -26.07 -16.39 -16.51
N ARG A 242 -25.60 -15.72 -17.57
CA ARG A 242 -26.32 -15.68 -18.85
C ARG A 242 -26.43 -17.04 -19.53
N ALA A 243 -25.54 -17.97 -19.23
CA ALA A 243 -25.59 -19.33 -19.74
C ALA A 243 -26.56 -20.23 -18.97
N MET A 244 -27.08 -19.79 -17.81
CA MET A 244 -28.12 -20.51 -17.09
C MET A 244 -29.47 -20.33 -17.78
N SER A 245 -30.30 -21.35 -17.73
CA SER A 245 -31.70 -21.23 -18.13
C SER A 245 -32.51 -20.51 -17.06
N ALA A 246 -33.36 -19.58 -17.48
CA ALA A 246 -34.44 -19.04 -16.67
C ALA A 246 -35.78 -19.35 -17.33
N THR A 247 -36.86 -19.32 -16.55
CA THR A 247 -38.22 -19.37 -17.09
C THR A 247 -38.69 -17.94 -17.30
N PRO A 248 -38.93 -17.51 -18.56
CA PRO A 248 -39.45 -16.18 -18.84
C PRO A 248 -40.76 -15.90 -18.11
N ARG A 249 -40.93 -14.68 -17.63
CA ARG A 249 -42.17 -14.22 -17.01
C ARG A 249 -42.63 -12.91 -17.62
N GLU A 250 -43.71 -13.00 -18.38
CA GLU A 250 -44.39 -11.84 -18.92
C GLU A 250 -45.15 -11.08 -17.81
N PRO A 251 -45.13 -9.73 -17.83
CA PRO A 251 -46.08 -8.95 -17.05
C PRO A 251 -47.51 -9.28 -17.51
N GLY A 252 -48.43 -9.41 -16.57
CA GLY A 252 -49.82 -9.75 -16.87
C GLY A 252 -50.78 -8.96 -15.99
N ALA A 253 -52.07 -9.31 -16.08
CA ALA A 253 -53.18 -8.56 -15.49
C ALA A 253 -53.06 -8.25 -13.98
N LEU A 254 -52.21 -8.96 -13.23
CA LEU A 254 -51.93 -8.64 -11.83
C LEU A 254 -51.15 -7.34 -11.66
N LEU A 255 -50.19 -7.05 -12.55
CA LEU A 255 -49.41 -5.81 -12.52
C LEU A 255 -50.30 -4.62 -12.86
N ASP A 256 -51.09 -4.71 -13.93
CA ASP A 256 -52.01 -3.65 -14.34
C ASP A 256 -53.02 -3.30 -13.24
N ARG A 257 -53.56 -4.34 -12.57
CA ARG A 257 -54.46 -4.16 -11.43
C ARG A 257 -53.76 -3.51 -10.23
N PHE A 258 -52.52 -3.90 -9.95
CA PHE A 258 -51.74 -3.32 -8.86
C PHE A 258 -51.48 -1.84 -9.13
N ASP A 259 -51.00 -1.50 -10.33
CA ASP A 259 -50.74 -0.12 -10.76
C ASP A 259 -52.01 0.75 -10.69
N ALA A 260 -53.16 0.23 -11.14
CA ALA A 260 -54.43 0.93 -11.08
C ALA A 260 -54.97 1.13 -9.64
N SER A 261 -54.51 0.33 -8.68
CA SER A 261 -54.93 0.43 -7.27
C SER A 261 -54.12 1.43 -6.45
N LEU A 262 -53.02 1.96 -6.99
CA LEU A 262 -52.15 2.89 -6.28
C LEU A 262 -52.87 4.23 -6.03
N PRO A 263 -52.85 4.77 -4.80
CA PRO A 263 -53.49 6.04 -4.48
C PRO A 263 -52.69 7.27 -4.96
N PHE A 264 -51.63 7.06 -5.74
CA PHE A 264 -50.71 8.09 -6.24
C PHE A 264 -50.17 7.68 -7.62
N ASN A 265 -49.68 8.67 -8.36
CA ASN A 265 -48.99 8.42 -9.63
C ASN A 265 -47.55 7.97 -9.38
N ARG A 266 -47.09 6.97 -10.14
CA ARG A 266 -45.69 6.54 -10.13
C ARG A 266 -44.78 7.65 -10.62
N THR A 267 -43.60 7.75 -10.03
CA THR A 267 -42.58 8.69 -10.49
C THR A 267 -41.97 8.22 -11.82
N PRO A 268 -41.35 9.12 -12.61
CA PRO A 268 -40.64 8.73 -13.83
C PRO A 268 -39.58 7.64 -13.59
N ASP A 269 -38.89 7.68 -12.45
CA ASP A 269 -37.89 6.68 -12.08
C ASP A 269 -38.52 5.32 -11.77
N GLN A 270 -39.66 5.30 -11.06
CA GLN A 270 -40.40 4.05 -10.78
C GLN A 270 -40.89 3.39 -12.06
N ILE A 271 -41.41 4.18 -13.01
CA ILE A 271 -41.81 3.68 -14.34
C ILE A 271 -40.59 3.12 -15.07
N THR A 272 -39.50 3.89 -15.14
CA THR A 272 -38.27 3.49 -15.84
C THR A 272 -37.68 2.19 -15.27
N VAL A 273 -37.60 2.06 -13.95
CA VAL A 273 -37.09 0.86 -13.26
C VAL A 273 -38.03 -0.32 -13.46
N GLY A 274 -39.35 -0.10 -13.34
CA GLY A 274 -40.37 -1.13 -13.58
C GLY A 274 -40.28 -1.70 -15.00
N ASP A 275 -40.19 -0.82 -16.01
CA ASP A 275 -40.05 -1.22 -17.41
C ASP A 275 -38.74 -1.96 -17.70
N GLN A 276 -37.65 -1.62 -17.00
CA GLN A 276 -36.39 -2.34 -17.09
C GLN A 276 -36.49 -3.75 -16.48
N ILE A 277 -37.13 -3.88 -15.32
CA ILE A 277 -37.36 -5.17 -14.66
C ILE A 277 -38.27 -6.06 -15.51
N ALA A 278 -39.39 -5.52 -16.00
CA ALA A 278 -40.31 -6.26 -16.86
C ALA A 278 -39.62 -6.78 -18.11
N ARG A 279 -38.81 -5.94 -18.78
CA ARG A 279 -38.02 -6.37 -19.95
C ARG A 279 -37.00 -7.46 -19.64
N ASP A 280 -36.30 -7.37 -18.52
CA ASP A 280 -35.30 -8.36 -18.14
C ASP A 280 -35.94 -9.71 -17.72
N LEU A 281 -37.13 -9.69 -17.10
CA LEU A 281 -37.87 -10.90 -16.67
C LEU A 281 -38.39 -11.75 -17.83
N VAL A 282 -38.55 -11.17 -19.01
CA VAL A 282 -38.95 -11.88 -20.23
C VAL A 282 -37.75 -12.57 -20.92
N GLY A 283 -36.52 -12.27 -20.49
CA GLY A 283 -35.32 -12.90 -21.02
C GLY A 283 -35.22 -14.40 -20.71
N GLU A 284 -34.46 -15.12 -21.54
CA GLU A 284 -34.17 -16.55 -21.36
C GLU A 284 -33.09 -16.82 -20.29
N TRP A 285 -32.48 -15.76 -19.75
CA TRP A 285 -31.45 -15.82 -18.72
C TRP A 285 -31.91 -15.15 -17.41
N PRO A 286 -31.35 -15.54 -16.25
CA PRO A 286 -31.68 -14.92 -14.98
C PRO A 286 -31.43 -13.41 -14.96
N MET A 287 -32.40 -12.64 -14.46
CA MET A 287 -32.23 -11.20 -14.20
C MET A 287 -31.43 -10.98 -12.91
N ASN A 288 -30.26 -10.36 -13.03
CA ASN A 288 -29.45 -9.91 -11.89
C ASN A 288 -29.39 -8.38 -11.87
N ARG A 289 -30.39 -7.77 -11.23
CA ARG A 289 -30.52 -6.32 -11.14
C ARG A 289 -30.57 -5.89 -9.67
N LEU A 290 -29.84 -4.83 -9.35
CA LEU A 290 -29.88 -4.19 -8.03
C LEU A 290 -30.72 -2.92 -8.12
N VAL A 291 -31.85 -2.89 -7.40
CA VAL A 291 -32.66 -1.68 -7.27
C VAL A 291 -32.07 -0.82 -6.15
N GLN A 292 -31.51 0.34 -6.50
CA GLN A 292 -30.93 1.30 -5.56
C GLN A 292 -31.71 2.62 -5.55
N GLY A 293 -31.67 3.31 -4.41
CA GLY A 293 -32.38 4.56 -4.17
C GLY A 293 -32.33 4.94 -2.69
N GLU A 294 -32.60 6.20 -2.37
CA GLU A 294 -32.56 6.72 -0.99
C GLU A 294 -33.76 6.26 -0.13
N VAL A 295 -33.67 6.43 1.20
CA VAL A 295 -34.81 6.14 2.09
C VAL A 295 -35.99 7.03 1.69
N GLY A 296 -37.16 6.43 1.51
CA GLY A 296 -38.36 7.14 1.04
C GLY A 296 -38.48 7.27 -0.48
N SER A 297 -37.52 6.79 -1.28
CA SER A 297 -37.58 6.87 -2.76
C SER A 297 -38.58 5.90 -3.40
N GLY A 298 -39.34 5.13 -2.60
CA GLY A 298 -40.36 4.21 -3.11
C GLY A 298 -39.82 2.92 -3.76
N LYS A 299 -38.61 2.45 -3.42
CA LYS A 299 -38.04 1.16 -3.90
C LYS A 299 -38.88 -0.09 -3.58
N THR A 300 -39.80 0.03 -2.63
CA THR A 300 -40.73 -1.05 -2.24
C THR A 300 -41.83 -1.27 -3.27
N LEU A 301 -42.06 -0.26 -4.12
CA LEU A 301 -42.93 -0.33 -5.28
C LEU A 301 -42.16 -0.94 -6.46
#